data_AF-A0A3B0T6W5-F1
#
_entry.id   AF-A0A3B0T6W5-F1
#
_cell.length_a   1.000
_cell.length_b   1.000
_cell.length_c   1.000
_cell.angle_alpha   90.00
_cell.angle_beta   90.00
_cell.angle_gamma   90.00
#
_symmetry.space_group_name_H-M   'P 1'
#
loop_
_entity.id
_entity.type
_entity.pdbx_description
1 polymer ?
#
loop_
_entity_poly.entity_id
_entity_poly.type
_entity_poly.pdbx_seq_one_letter_code
_entity_poly.pdbx_strand_id
1 'polypeptide(L)'
;MSITSRTVLLGLLASLGLLGYGCTEASAPSTTAPPILSTTSTAQDSTTTPLIATTTTVAATDASTTSTVPLDELTLMLSETDSGFTSPVLLRADPSGGRDLVVEQIGRIVRADGGDHDVVLDISDDVLFDGEQGLLGLVFHPDFASNGLAYVNYVDRSRRTVIEEFSVSAGVFEQDSRRVILTIDQPAGNHNGGMIEFGPDGYLWIGMGDGGGADDRFGNGQRPDTLLGAMLRIAVGVPGSAYAIPPDNPFADGEGGRREVWAIGLRNPWRFTIDGGTVWIADVGQGDVEEIDMVDATVGGLNYGWPIMEGDGCFRDDGCDTDGLVMPVVVYAHDEGCSIT
;
A
#
# COMPACT_ATOMS: atom_id res chain seq x y z
N MET A 1 -23.37 -36.84 4.90
CA MET A 1 -22.03 -36.34 4.58
C MET A 1 -22.07 -34.84 4.85
N SER A 2 -21.41 -34.36 5.90
CA SER A 2 -21.53 -32.95 6.32
C SER A 2 -20.50 -32.13 5.58
N ILE A 3 -20.94 -31.19 4.74
CA ILE A 3 -20.05 -30.19 4.13
C ILE A 3 -19.86 -29.10 5.18
N THR A 4 -18.73 -29.12 5.87
CA THR A 4 -18.36 -28.09 6.83
C THR A 4 -17.90 -26.86 6.05
N SER A 5 -18.76 -25.85 5.93
CA SER A 5 -18.35 -24.57 5.32
C SER A 5 -17.17 -23.99 6.10
N ARG A 6 -16.11 -23.62 5.38
CA ARG A 6 -14.93 -22.95 5.96
C ARG A 6 -15.05 -21.45 5.73
N THR A 7 -15.49 -20.73 6.75
CA THR A 7 -15.39 -19.26 6.75
C THR A 7 -13.92 -18.87 6.85
N VAL A 8 -13.41 -18.16 5.84
CA VAL A 8 -12.18 -17.37 5.95
C VAL A 8 -12.63 -15.95 6.31
N LEU A 9 -12.03 -15.35 7.33
CA LEU A 9 -12.36 -13.98 7.75
C LEU A 9 -11.31 -13.02 7.19
N LEU A 10 -11.75 -12.10 6.34
CA LEU A 10 -10.92 -11.06 5.74
C LEU A 10 -11.26 -9.75 6.45
N GLY A 11 -10.27 -9.12 7.11
CA GLY A 11 -10.47 -7.88 7.85
C GLY A 11 -10.56 -6.68 6.90
N LEU A 12 -11.78 -6.27 6.56
CA LEU A 12 -12.03 -5.16 5.62
C LEU A 12 -12.52 -3.91 6.35
N LEU A 13 -11.89 -2.76 6.11
CA LEU A 13 -12.48 -1.46 6.40
C LEU A 13 -13.43 -1.04 5.29
N ALA A 14 -14.67 -0.71 5.68
CA ALA A 14 -15.67 -0.07 4.83
C ALA A 14 -15.91 1.37 5.34
N SER A 15 -15.38 2.36 4.63
CA SER A 15 -15.38 3.76 5.04
C SER A 15 -16.56 4.52 4.42
N LEU A 16 -17.73 4.48 5.07
CA LEU A 16 -18.97 5.14 4.61
C LEU A 16 -18.93 6.69 4.53
N GLY A 17 -17.76 7.32 4.66
CA GLY A 17 -17.64 8.75 4.96
C GLY A 17 -16.31 9.39 4.57
N LEU A 18 -15.97 9.40 3.28
CA LEU A 18 -15.08 10.42 2.69
C LEU A 18 -15.65 11.10 1.42
N LEU A 19 -16.87 10.73 1.02
CA LEU A 19 -17.38 10.92 -0.34
C LEU A 19 -18.73 11.65 -0.25
N GLY A 20 -18.64 12.87 0.31
CA GLY A 20 -19.74 13.84 0.36
C GLY A 20 -19.98 14.57 -0.97
N TYR A 21 -19.08 14.38 -1.94
CA TYR A 21 -19.40 14.44 -3.35
C TYR A 21 -19.68 12.99 -3.79
N GLY A 22 -20.84 12.64 -4.34
CA GLY A 22 -21.90 13.55 -4.79
C GLY A 22 -22.69 13.19 -6.05
N CYS A 23 -22.64 11.97 -6.61
CA CYS A 23 -23.52 11.65 -7.75
C CYS A 23 -25.00 11.78 -7.33
N THR A 24 -25.86 12.62 -7.89
CA THR A 24 -25.89 13.46 -9.11
C THR A 24 -24.60 14.14 -9.59
N GLU A 25 -23.92 13.50 -10.56
CA GLU A 25 -22.64 13.91 -11.19
C GLU A 25 -21.50 14.29 -10.23
N ALA A 26 -20.95 13.28 -9.53
CA ALA A 26 -19.58 13.14 -8.99
C ALA A 26 -19.54 11.98 -7.96
N SER A 27 -19.41 10.70 -8.35
CA SER A 27 -19.60 9.57 -7.40
C SER A 27 -18.33 9.01 -6.77
N ALA A 28 -18.44 8.60 -5.50
CA ALA A 28 -17.65 7.63 -4.72
C ALA A 28 -18.45 7.45 -3.39
N PRO A 29 -17.94 7.04 -2.20
CA PRO A 29 -16.26 6.19 -1.65
C PRO A 29 -15.89 4.72 -2.03
N SER A 30 -14.77 4.32 -1.40
CA SER A 30 -14.33 3.00 -0.89
C SER A 30 -14.15 1.83 -1.87
N THR A 31 -12.96 1.20 -1.98
CA THR A 31 -12.08 0.60 -0.93
C THR A 31 -12.72 -0.65 -0.27
N THR A 32 -12.04 -1.81 -0.12
CA THR A 32 -10.60 -2.14 -0.14
C THR A 32 -10.39 -3.66 -0.39
N ALA A 33 -9.20 -4.10 -0.79
CA ALA A 33 -8.70 -5.48 -0.52
C ALA A 33 -8.38 -5.70 0.98
N PRO A 34 -8.34 -6.96 1.48
CA PRO A 34 -7.06 -7.67 1.75
C PRO A 34 -7.22 -9.22 1.59
N PRO A 35 -6.38 -10.13 2.15
CA PRO A 35 -5.00 -10.05 2.69
C PRO A 35 -3.98 -10.90 1.89
N ILE A 36 -2.73 -10.45 1.74
CA ILE A 36 -1.58 -10.72 2.65
C ILE A 36 -1.22 -12.22 2.81
N LEU A 37 -0.28 -12.65 1.94
CA LEU A 37 1.02 -13.25 2.27
C LEU A 37 1.15 -14.42 3.29
N SER A 38 1.81 -15.48 2.78
CA SER A 38 3.06 -16.07 3.36
C SER A 38 2.98 -17.00 4.58
N THR A 39 3.98 -17.83 4.95
CA THR A 39 5.18 -18.49 4.35
C THR A 39 5.53 -19.67 5.33
N THR A 40 6.68 -20.36 5.45
CA THR A 40 8.01 -20.44 4.80
C THR A 40 8.55 -21.86 5.03
N SER A 41 9.56 -22.34 4.27
CA SER A 41 10.69 -23.07 4.90
C SER A 41 11.86 -23.36 3.96
N THR A 42 13.10 -23.21 4.45
CA THR A 42 14.32 -23.69 3.78
C THR A 42 15.32 -24.35 4.75
N ALA A 43 15.81 -25.51 4.31
CA ALA A 43 17.14 -26.08 4.58
C ALA A 43 17.63 -26.40 6.02
N GLN A 44 17.75 -27.72 6.26
CA GLN A 44 18.93 -28.45 6.78
C GLN A 44 19.51 -28.13 8.18
N ASP A 45 19.19 -29.03 9.11
CA ASP A 45 20.09 -30.10 9.64
C ASP A 45 21.51 -29.74 10.16
N SER A 46 21.91 -30.41 11.25
CA SER A 46 23.25 -30.35 11.83
C SER A 46 23.58 -31.67 12.53
N THR A 47 24.71 -32.27 12.15
CA THR A 47 25.05 -33.67 12.46
C THR A 47 25.36 -33.95 13.94
N THR A 48 24.89 -35.10 14.46
CA THR A 48 25.63 -35.86 15.48
C THR A 48 25.28 -37.37 15.45
N THR A 49 26.12 -38.21 16.05
CA THR A 49 26.16 -39.67 15.85
C THR A 49 25.49 -40.46 17.02
N PRO A 50 25.36 -41.81 16.99
CA PRO A 50 24.05 -42.46 17.05
C PRO A 50 23.72 -43.11 18.40
N LEU A 51 22.44 -43.44 18.59
CA LEU A 51 22.01 -44.40 19.62
C LEU A 51 20.95 -45.36 19.05
N ILE A 52 21.06 -46.64 19.40
CA ILE A 52 20.15 -47.70 18.91
C ILE A 52 18.90 -47.71 19.80
N ALA A 53 17.73 -47.46 19.22
CA ALA A 53 16.44 -47.56 19.90
C ALA A 53 15.39 -48.28 19.02
N THR A 54 14.58 -49.11 19.67
CA THR A 54 13.61 -50.05 19.10
C THR A 54 12.63 -49.41 18.11
N THR A 55 12.51 -49.99 16.90
CA THR A 55 11.50 -49.58 15.91
C THR A 55 10.08 -49.79 16.45
N THR A 56 9.36 -48.68 16.60
CA THR A 56 7.92 -48.65 16.83
C THR A 56 7.27 -47.88 15.69
N THR A 57 6.42 -48.53 14.90
CA THR A 57 5.87 -47.94 13.67
C THR A 57 4.78 -46.91 14.00
N VAL A 58 5.17 -45.66 14.21
CA VAL A 58 4.24 -44.53 14.23
C VAL A 58 3.71 -44.36 12.80
N ALA A 59 2.39 -44.36 12.64
CA ALA A 59 1.76 -44.10 11.34
C ALA A 59 2.10 -42.68 10.88
N ALA A 60 2.36 -42.49 9.59
CA ALA A 60 2.55 -41.16 9.03
C ALA A 60 1.26 -40.35 9.23
N THR A 61 1.36 -39.22 9.94
CA THR A 61 0.26 -38.25 10.07
C THR A 61 -0.15 -37.75 8.69
N ASP A 62 -1.46 -37.59 8.46
CA ASP A 62 -1.99 -37.25 7.14
C ASP A 62 -1.29 -36.06 6.48
N ALA A 63 -0.96 -36.23 5.20
CA ALA A 63 -0.56 -35.11 4.36
C ALA A 63 -1.76 -34.18 4.22
N SER A 64 -1.62 -32.92 4.68
CA SER A 64 -2.67 -31.92 4.57
C SER A 64 -2.95 -31.62 3.10
N THR A 65 -4.04 -32.18 2.56
CA THR A 65 -4.48 -31.93 1.19
C THR A 65 -5.02 -30.51 1.09
N THR A 66 -4.22 -29.59 0.53
CA THR A 66 -4.64 -28.22 0.21
C THR A 66 -5.74 -28.27 -0.84
N SER A 67 -7.00 -28.17 -0.39
CA SER A 67 -8.16 -28.11 -1.27
C SER A 67 -8.26 -26.70 -1.84
N THR A 68 -7.75 -26.49 -3.06
CA THR A 68 -8.00 -25.28 -3.85
C THR A 68 -9.47 -25.21 -4.22
N VAL A 69 -10.18 -24.18 -3.76
CA VAL A 69 -11.52 -23.83 -4.23
C VAL A 69 -11.36 -22.91 -5.45
N PRO A 70 -12.05 -23.14 -6.58
CA PRO A 70 -12.05 -22.21 -7.71
C PRO A 70 -12.55 -20.82 -7.29
N LEU A 71 -12.00 -19.75 -7.89
CA LEU A 71 -12.39 -18.37 -7.52
C LEU A 71 -13.87 -18.09 -7.83
N ASP A 72 -14.41 -18.71 -8.88
CA ASP A 72 -15.83 -18.66 -9.26
C ASP A 72 -16.77 -19.47 -8.34
N GLU A 73 -16.21 -20.31 -7.45
CA GLU A 73 -16.97 -20.99 -6.38
C GLU A 73 -16.92 -20.22 -5.03
N LEU A 74 -16.21 -19.09 -4.92
CA LEU A 74 -16.10 -18.31 -3.69
C LEU A 74 -17.27 -17.34 -3.51
N THR A 75 -18.08 -17.54 -2.46
CA THR A 75 -19.01 -16.50 -1.97
C THR A 75 -18.35 -15.63 -0.91
N LEU A 76 -18.12 -14.35 -1.24
CA LEU A 76 -17.75 -13.33 -0.25
C LEU A 76 -18.97 -12.94 0.60
N MET A 77 -18.74 -12.69 1.89
CA MET A 77 -19.74 -12.16 2.82
C MET A 77 -19.08 -11.13 3.72
N LEU A 78 -19.62 -9.91 3.76
CA LEU A 78 -19.20 -8.90 4.73
C LEU A 78 -19.92 -9.14 6.07
N SER A 79 -19.18 -8.97 7.17
CA SER A 79 -19.72 -8.85 8.52
C SER A 79 -19.05 -7.65 9.16
N GLU A 80 -19.84 -6.75 9.72
CA GLU A 80 -19.32 -5.71 10.61
C GLU A 80 -18.70 -6.39 11.85
N THR A 81 -17.51 -5.94 12.26
CA THR A 81 -16.78 -6.45 13.43
C THR A 81 -16.45 -5.37 14.45
N ASP A 82 -16.33 -4.12 13.99
CA ASP A 82 -16.08 -2.93 14.79
C ASP A 82 -16.56 -1.69 14.01
N SER A 83 -16.94 -0.61 14.70
CA SER A 83 -17.40 0.64 14.10
C SER A 83 -17.30 1.81 15.08
N GLY A 84 -17.35 3.05 14.55
CA GLY A 84 -17.11 4.29 15.32
C GLY A 84 -15.93 5.13 14.81
N PHE A 85 -15.08 4.54 13.95
CA PHE A 85 -13.93 5.21 13.35
C PHE A 85 -14.28 6.48 12.57
N THR A 86 -13.43 7.49 12.67
CA THR A 86 -13.55 8.79 12.01
C THR A 86 -12.75 8.82 10.71
N SER A 87 -13.43 8.72 9.57
CA SER A 87 -12.81 8.70 8.23
C SER A 87 -11.64 7.69 8.13
N PRO A 88 -11.88 6.38 8.39
CA PRO A 88 -10.84 5.37 8.33
C PRO A 88 -10.39 5.13 6.88
N VAL A 89 -9.08 4.97 6.65
CA VAL A 89 -8.49 4.80 5.31
C VAL A 89 -7.58 3.58 5.17
N LEU A 90 -7.08 2.99 6.26
CA LEU A 90 -6.15 1.86 6.19
C LEU A 90 -6.26 0.97 7.43
N LEU A 91 -6.25 -0.35 7.22
CA LEU A 91 -6.14 -1.36 8.27
C LEU A 91 -4.72 -1.95 8.25
N ARG A 92 -4.14 -2.16 9.43
CA ARG A 92 -2.85 -2.83 9.61
C ARG A 92 -2.88 -3.76 10.82
N ALA A 93 -2.42 -4.99 10.66
CA ALA A 93 -2.19 -5.86 11.81
C ALA A 93 -1.14 -5.24 12.74
N ASP A 94 -1.36 -5.31 14.05
CA ASP A 94 -0.38 -4.86 15.05
C ASP A 94 0.69 -5.94 15.29
N PRO A 95 1.95 -5.75 14.86
CA PRO A 95 3.01 -6.76 15.01
C PRO A 95 3.44 -6.99 16.47
N SER A 96 2.97 -6.19 17.44
CA SER A 96 3.12 -6.47 18.87
C SER A 96 2.13 -7.53 19.40
N GLY A 97 1.20 -8.00 18.56
CA GLY A 97 0.18 -8.99 18.94
C GLY A 97 -1.08 -8.40 19.56
N GLY A 98 -1.31 -7.10 19.34
CA GLY A 98 -2.51 -6.38 19.76
C GLY A 98 -3.74 -6.65 18.86
N ARG A 99 -4.69 -5.72 18.91
CA ARG A 99 -5.73 -5.59 17.88
C ARG A 99 -5.17 -4.85 16.66
N ASP A 100 -5.75 -5.12 15.50
CA ASP A 100 -5.45 -4.37 14.27
C ASP A 100 -5.62 -2.86 14.50
N LEU A 101 -4.76 -2.09 13.85
CA LEU A 101 -4.75 -0.63 13.89
C LEU A 101 -5.51 -0.08 12.68
N VAL A 102 -6.38 0.89 12.96
CA VAL A 102 -7.09 1.68 11.97
C VAL A 102 -6.43 3.05 11.87
N VAL A 103 -6.04 3.42 10.65
CA VAL A 103 -5.57 4.76 10.31
C VAL A 103 -6.79 5.63 9.99
N GLU A 104 -6.97 6.69 10.76
CA GLU A 104 -8.02 7.69 10.59
C GLU A 104 -7.44 8.94 9.91
N GLN A 105 -8.05 9.34 8.79
CA GLN A 105 -7.50 10.39 7.91
C GLN A 105 -7.32 11.75 8.59
N ILE A 106 -8.06 12.00 9.69
CA ILE A 106 -7.94 13.17 10.56
C ILE A 106 -6.58 13.31 11.28
N GLY A 107 -5.70 12.32 11.18
CA GLY A 107 -4.36 12.34 11.79
C GLY A 107 -4.21 11.46 13.03
N ARG A 108 -4.98 10.38 13.15
CA ARG A 108 -4.90 9.43 14.27
C ARG A 108 -4.68 8.00 13.82
N ILE A 109 -4.09 7.19 14.70
CA ILE A 109 -4.07 5.73 14.59
C ILE A 109 -4.71 5.19 15.86
N VAL A 110 -5.70 4.30 15.70
CA VAL A 110 -6.51 3.77 16.80
C VAL A 110 -6.61 2.24 16.74
N ARG A 111 -6.89 1.58 17.87
CA ARG A 111 -7.09 0.11 17.91
C ARG A 111 -8.52 -0.28 17.53
N ALA A 112 -8.68 -1.35 16.76
CA ALA A 112 -9.97 -2.01 16.52
C ALA A 112 -10.32 -2.97 17.68
N ASP A 113 -10.72 -2.40 18.83
CA ASP A 113 -10.99 -3.11 20.09
C ASP A 113 -12.48 -3.41 20.37
N GLY A 114 -13.41 -2.91 19.54
CA GLY A 114 -14.85 -3.11 19.70
C GLY A 114 -15.63 -1.88 20.20
N GLY A 115 -15.08 -0.67 20.07
CA GLY A 115 -15.88 0.57 20.03
C GLY A 115 -15.44 1.71 20.96
N ASP A 116 -14.43 1.51 21.82
CA ASP A 116 -13.85 2.56 22.68
C ASP A 116 -12.37 2.72 22.33
N HIS A 117 -12.12 3.05 21.06
CA HIS A 117 -10.88 2.81 20.36
C HIS A 117 -9.66 3.49 20.99
N ASP A 118 -8.73 2.70 21.53
CA ASP A 118 -7.46 3.17 22.09
C ASP A 118 -6.66 3.94 21.03
N VAL A 119 -6.46 5.25 21.22
CA VAL A 119 -5.63 6.09 20.32
C VAL A 119 -4.15 5.84 20.61
N VAL A 120 -3.42 5.29 19.63
CA VAL A 120 -2.00 4.92 19.74
C VAL A 120 -1.04 5.91 19.07
N LEU A 121 -1.57 6.77 18.18
CA LEU A 121 -0.91 7.97 17.68
C LEU A 121 -1.97 9.06 17.45
N ASP A 122 -1.66 10.30 17.80
CA ASP A 122 -2.39 11.49 17.37
C ASP A 122 -1.39 12.55 16.92
N ILE A 123 -1.49 12.95 15.65
CA ILE A 123 -0.73 14.02 14.99
C ILE A 123 -1.67 14.99 14.27
N SER A 124 -2.94 15.05 14.68
CA SER A 124 -3.98 15.89 14.06
C SER A 124 -3.64 17.40 14.09
N ASP A 125 -2.78 17.85 15.00
CA ASP A 125 -2.24 19.22 15.02
C ASP A 125 -1.23 19.51 13.89
N ASP A 126 -0.56 18.52 13.30
CA ASP A 126 0.40 18.68 12.19
C ASP A 126 -0.20 18.31 10.81
N VAL A 127 -1.28 17.51 10.79
CA VAL A 127 -1.95 17.01 9.58
C VAL A 127 -2.90 18.05 8.95
N LEU A 128 -2.96 18.06 7.61
CA LEU A 128 -3.98 18.75 6.82
C LEU A 128 -5.07 17.76 6.38
N PHE A 129 -6.18 17.70 7.12
CA PHE A 129 -7.36 16.91 6.79
C PHE A 129 -8.34 17.72 5.92
N ASP A 130 -8.37 17.45 4.61
CA ASP A 130 -9.19 18.17 3.61
C ASP A 130 -9.22 17.38 2.29
N GLY A 131 -10.37 16.84 1.89
CA GLY A 131 -10.47 16.00 0.67
C GLY A 131 -9.62 14.72 0.78
N GLU A 132 -8.74 14.48 -0.19
CA GLU A 132 -7.77 13.37 -0.15
C GLU A 132 -6.62 13.61 0.84
N GLN A 133 -6.39 14.86 1.26
CA GLN A 133 -5.31 15.22 2.19
C GLN A 133 -5.63 14.72 3.61
N GLY A 134 -4.65 14.12 4.27
CA GLY A 134 -4.70 13.75 5.69
C GLY A 134 -3.61 12.74 6.04
N LEU A 135 -3.84 11.88 7.04
CA LEU A 135 -2.98 10.72 7.34
C LEU A 135 -3.47 9.50 6.53
N LEU A 136 -2.61 8.97 5.65
CA LEU A 136 -3.01 8.05 4.58
C LEU A 136 -2.35 6.67 4.66
N GLY A 137 -1.10 6.62 5.13
CA GLY A 137 -0.28 5.40 5.16
C GLY A 137 0.27 5.07 6.55
N LEU A 138 0.36 3.77 6.82
CA LEU A 138 1.07 3.19 7.97
C LEU A 138 1.75 1.89 7.51
N VAL A 139 3.01 1.70 7.88
CA VAL A 139 3.71 0.41 7.76
C VAL A 139 4.73 0.23 8.89
N PHE A 140 4.92 -1.02 9.32
CA PHE A 140 5.95 -1.38 10.30
C PHE A 140 7.22 -1.88 9.59
N HIS A 141 8.39 -1.63 10.17
CA HIS A 141 9.66 -2.14 9.64
C HIS A 141 9.67 -3.68 9.63
N PRO A 142 10.30 -4.37 8.65
CA PRO A 142 10.35 -5.83 8.64
C PRO A 142 10.96 -6.41 9.93
N ASP A 143 12.05 -5.80 10.41
CA ASP A 143 12.69 -6.14 11.69
C ASP A 143 12.03 -5.52 12.94
N PHE A 144 10.72 -5.17 12.91
CA PHE A 144 10.00 -4.47 14.00
C PHE A 144 10.24 -5.10 15.38
N ALA A 145 10.23 -6.43 15.46
CA ALA A 145 10.46 -7.17 16.70
C ALA A 145 11.85 -6.94 17.35
N SER A 146 12.77 -6.28 16.64
CA SER A 146 14.11 -5.92 17.12
C SER A 146 14.36 -4.41 17.24
N ASN A 147 13.69 -3.58 16.42
CA ASN A 147 13.95 -2.14 16.35
C ASN A 147 12.76 -1.24 16.72
N GLY A 148 11.54 -1.78 16.79
CA GLY A 148 10.32 -1.05 17.12
C GLY A 148 9.93 0.07 16.14
N LEU A 149 10.46 0.10 14.90
CA LEU A 149 10.24 1.21 13.99
C LEU A 149 8.96 1.06 13.15
N ALA A 150 8.17 2.12 13.09
CA ALA A 150 7.02 2.29 12.19
C ALA A 150 7.18 3.55 11.36
N TYR A 151 6.50 3.61 10.21
CA TYR A 151 6.52 4.73 9.29
C TYR A 151 5.10 5.10 8.91
N VAL A 152 4.83 6.40 8.80
CA VAL A 152 3.54 6.94 8.35
C VAL A 152 3.72 7.81 7.11
N ASN A 153 2.65 7.94 6.33
CA ASN A 153 2.55 8.86 5.18
C ASN A 153 1.34 9.78 5.41
N TYR A 154 1.58 11.09 5.46
CA TYR A 154 0.53 12.10 5.66
C TYR A 154 0.79 13.39 4.88
N VAL A 155 -0.26 14.19 4.66
CA VAL A 155 -0.14 15.56 4.14
C VAL A 155 -0.10 16.55 5.29
N ASP A 156 0.94 17.38 5.36
CA ASP A 156 1.11 18.39 6.41
C ASP A 156 0.31 19.69 6.16
N ARG A 157 0.20 20.54 7.19
CA ARG A 157 -0.43 21.89 7.07
C ARG A 157 0.24 22.86 6.10
N SER A 158 1.37 22.50 5.49
CA SER A 158 2.02 23.26 4.41
C SER A 158 1.66 22.73 3.01
N ARG A 159 0.80 21.69 2.92
CA ARG A 159 0.51 20.89 1.73
C ARG A 159 1.77 20.23 1.16
N ARG A 160 2.37 19.37 1.97
CA ARG A 160 3.48 18.51 1.59
C ARG A 160 3.19 17.10 2.05
N THR A 161 3.40 16.11 1.19
CA THR A 161 3.45 14.71 1.63
C THR A 161 4.71 14.50 2.44
N VAL A 162 4.55 13.98 3.67
CA VAL A 162 5.62 13.68 4.62
C VAL A 162 5.61 12.18 4.90
N ILE A 163 6.78 11.56 4.74
CA ILE A 163 7.06 10.23 5.29
C ILE A 163 7.79 10.45 6.61
N GLU A 164 7.23 9.99 7.73
CA GLU A 164 7.81 10.16 9.07
C GLU A 164 7.95 8.82 9.80
N GLU A 165 9.10 8.60 10.42
CA GLU A 165 9.44 7.44 11.23
C GLU A 165 9.14 7.69 12.70
N PHE A 166 8.59 6.69 13.39
CA PHE A 166 8.31 6.67 14.82
C PHE A 166 8.90 5.41 15.45
N SER A 167 9.42 5.53 16.67
CA SER A 167 9.62 4.39 17.57
C SER A 167 8.28 4.01 18.21
N VAL A 168 8.01 2.71 18.32
CA VAL A 168 6.78 2.16 18.92
C VAL A 168 7.14 1.29 20.11
N SER A 169 6.53 1.58 21.25
CA SER A 169 6.82 0.96 22.55
C SER A 169 5.52 0.54 23.22
N ALA A 170 5.43 -0.71 23.68
CA ALA A 170 4.17 -1.30 24.18
C ALA A 170 2.95 -1.11 23.25
N GLY A 171 3.20 -1.02 21.94
CA GLY A 171 2.17 -0.78 20.91
C GLY A 171 1.69 0.67 20.79
N VAL A 172 2.35 1.64 21.44
CA VAL A 172 2.08 3.09 21.35
C VAL A 172 3.21 3.79 20.61
N PHE A 173 2.89 4.79 19.78
CA PHE A 173 3.86 5.53 18.98
C PHE A 173 4.44 6.69 19.81
N GLU A 174 5.75 6.67 20.02
CA GLU A 174 6.45 7.63 20.88
C GLU A 174 6.64 8.97 20.15
N GLN A 175 5.77 9.96 20.39
CA GLN A 175 5.76 11.22 19.63
C GLN A 175 7.11 11.98 19.63
N ASP A 176 7.82 11.98 20.77
CA ASP A 176 9.14 12.61 20.91
C ASP A 176 10.26 11.90 20.10
N SER A 177 10.00 10.70 19.54
CA SER A 177 10.96 9.96 18.72
C SER A 177 10.93 10.32 17.24
N ARG A 178 9.95 11.13 16.80
CA ARG A 178 9.59 11.32 15.40
C ARG A 178 10.74 11.83 14.52
N ARG A 179 10.86 11.28 13.32
CA ARG A 179 11.95 11.58 12.38
C ARG A 179 11.44 11.61 10.93
N VAL A 180 11.33 12.81 10.36
CA VAL A 180 11.03 12.99 8.93
C VAL A 180 12.06 12.27 8.06
N ILE A 181 11.57 11.38 7.21
CA ILE A 181 12.36 10.59 6.25
C ILE A 181 12.38 11.27 4.89
N LEU A 182 11.21 11.63 4.36
CA LEU A 182 11.05 12.25 3.04
C LEU A 182 9.96 13.33 3.09
N THR A 183 10.07 14.33 2.23
CA THR A 183 9.04 15.36 2.06
C THR A 183 8.93 15.75 0.58
N ILE A 184 7.70 15.87 0.09
CA ILE A 184 7.36 16.17 -1.30
C ILE A 184 6.30 17.28 -1.30
N ASP A 185 6.56 18.41 -1.96
CA ASP A 185 5.59 19.51 -2.07
C ASP A 185 4.43 19.09 -2.99
N GLN A 186 3.18 19.21 -2.53
CA GLN A 186 1.99 18.78 -3.27
C GLN A 186 1.30 19.98 -3.95
N PRO A 187 1.21 20.02 -5.30
CA PRO A 187 0.73 21.21 -6.01
C PRO A 187 -0.80 21.39 -5.97
N ALA A 188 -1.57 20.33 -5.69
CA ALA A 188 -3.00 20.39 -5.36
C ALA A 188 -3.35 19.51 -4.14
N GLY A 189 -4.62 19.57 -3.71
CA GLY A 189 -5.15 18.82 -2.56
C GLY A 189 -5.76 17.46 -2.92
N ASN A 190 -5.33 16.88 -4.04
CA ASN A 190 -5.76 15.60 -4.58
C ASN A 190 -4.59 14.91 -5.28
N HIS A 191 -4.75 13.62 -5.58
CA HIS A 191 -3.73 12.69 -6.08
C HIS A 191 -2.49 12.62 -5.18
N ASN A 192 -2.73 12.53 -3.87
CA ASN A 192 -1.65 12.50 -2.88
C ASN A 192 -1.05 11.10 -2.68
N GLY A 193 -1.53 10.07 -3.39
CA GLY A 193 -1.15 8.67 -3.17
C GLY A 193 -1.43 8.28 -1.72
N GLY A 194 -0.39 7.83 -1.01
CA GLY A 194 -0.45 7.67 0.46
C GLY A 194 -0.08 6.28 0.94
N MET A 195 -0.23 5.27 0.08
CA MET A 195 0.22 3.91 0.39
C MET A 195 1.74 3.84 0.58
N ILE A 196 2.15 3.08 1.59
CA ILE A 196 3.53 2.69 1.85
C ILE A 196 3.57 1.22 2.29
N GLU A 197 4.56 0.49 1.80
CA GLU A 197 4.78 -0.93 2.07
C GLU A 197 6.27 -1.26 2.04
N PHE A 198 6.70 -2.32 2.72
CA PHE A 198 8.06 -2.83 2.55
C PHE A 198 8.08 -3.96 1.52
N GLY A 199 8.96 -3.85 0.54
CA GLY A 199 9.14 -4.89 -0.46
C GLY A 199 9.91 -6.10 0.07
N PRO A 200 9.94 -7.23 -0.66
CA PRO A 200 10.75 -8.40 -0.33
C PRO A 200 12.27 -8.12 -0.43
N ASP A 201 12.65 -6.99 -1.01
CA ASP A 201 14.01 -6.42 -1.02
C ASP A 201 14.38 -5.70 0.29
N GLY A 202 13.42 -5.49 1.20
CA GLY A 202 13.62 -4.78 2.47
C GLY A 202 13.62 -3.26 2.34
N TYR A 203 13.32 -2.71 1.16
CA TYR A 203 13.20 -1.26 0.96
C TYR A 203 11.76 -0.79 1.22
N LEU A 204 11.62 0.49 1.55
CA LEU A 204 10.32 1.16 1.69
C LEU A 204 9.88 1.65 0.31
N TRP A 205 8.75 1.10 -0.16
CA TRP A 205 8.06 1.49 -1.38
C TRP A 205 6.97 2.51 -1.05
N ILE A 206 6.78 3.49 -1.94
CA ILE A 206 5.83 4.61 -1.75
C ILE A 206 5.10 4.86 -3.07
N GLY A 207 3.77 4.87 -3.04
CA GLY A 207 2.93 5.29 -4.16
C GLY A 207 2.67 6.79 -4.10
N MET A 208 2.97 7.52 -5.18
CA MET A 208 2.81 8.97 -5.26
C MET A 208 2.08 9.39 -6.54
N GLY A 209 0.93 10.04 -6.41
CA GLY A 209 0.18 10.58 -7.55
C GLY A 209 0.86 11.78 -8.21
N ASP A 210 0.33 12.22 -9.35
CA ASP A 210 0.83 13.31 -10.20
C ASP A 210 0.77 14.70 -9.54
N GLY A 211 0.22 14.80 -8.33
CA GLY A 211 0.08 16.02 -7.56
C GLY A 211 -1.23 16.77 -7.80
N GLY A 212 -2.14 16.22 -8.61
CA GLY A 212 -3.55 16.59 -8.63
C GLY A 212 -3.97 17.61 -9.68
N GLY A 213 -5.19 18.11 -9.52
CA GLY A 213 -5.93 18.74 -10.61
C GLY A 213 -6.45 17.71 -11.62
N ALA A 214 -6.71 18.18 -12.84
CA ALA A 214 -7.20 17.37 -13.95
C ALA A 214 -6.12 17.23 -15.03
N ASP A 215 -6.21 16.19 -15.85
CA ASP A 215 -5.52 16.02 -17.13
C ASP A 215 -3.97 16.14 -17.07
N ASP A 216 -3.35 15.73 -15.95
CA ASP A 216 -1.94 15.97 -15.59
C ASP A 216 -1.52 17.43 -15.83
N ARG A 217 -2.29 18.36 -15.24
CA ARG A 217 -2.06 19.81 -15.35
C ARG A 217 -0.64 20.25 -14.97
N PHE A 218 0.06 19.49 -14.15
CA PHE A 218 1.42 19.78 -13.71
C PHE A 218 2.51 19.08 -14.55
N GLY A 219 2.12 18.17 -15.45
CA GLY A 219 2.98 17.45 -16.38
C GLY A 219 3.91 16.45 -15.70
N ASN A 220 3.51 15.88 -14.57
CA ASN A 220 4.34 15.04 -13.71
C ASN A 220 4.37 13.57 -14.12
N GLY A 221 3.29 13.02 -14.72
CA GLY A 221 3.19 11.59 -15.00
C GLY A 221 4.34 11.06 -15.86
N GLN A 222 4.76 11.83 -16.85
CA GLN A 222 5.87 11.48 -17.77
C GLN A 222 7.24 12.06 -17.36
N ARG A 223 7.43 12.46 -16.11
CA ARG A 223 8.65 13.18 -15.65
C ARG A 223 9.45 12.41 -14.58
N PRO A 224 10.54 11.72 -14.96
CA PRO A 224 11.42 11.09 -13.97
C PRO A 224 12.22 12.11 -13.13
N ASP A 225 12.21 13.41 -13.44
CA ASP A 225 12.88 14.45 -12.64
C ASP A 225 12.04 15.00 -11.46
N THR A 226 10.78 14.54 -11.31
CA THR A 226 9.94 14.79 -10.12
C THR A 226 9.85 13.54 -9.22
N LEU A 227 9.14 13.65 -8.10
CA LEU A 227 8.76 12.53 -7.21
C LEU A 227 7.25 12.21 -7.28
N LEU A 228 6.51 12.93 -8.12
CA LEU A 228 5.07 12.81 -8.33
C LEU A 228 4.80 11.96 -9.59
N GLY A 229 3.66 11.26 -9.64
CA GLY A 229 3.24 10.41 -10.76
C GLY A 229 4.08 9.13 -10.90
N ALA A 230 4.50 8.57 -9.76
CA ALA A 230 5.59 7.62 -9.67
C ALA A 230 5.47 6.63 -8.51
N MET A 231 6.07 5.44 -8.70
CA MET A 231 6.48 4.58 -7.59
C MET A 231 7.88 5.00 -7.14
N LEU A 232 8.06 5.21 -5.84
CA LEU A 232 9.35 5.54 -5.23
C LEU A 232 9.83 4.36 -4.36
N ARG A 233 11.15 4.18 -4.26
CA ARG A 233 11.77 3.11 -3.45
C ARG A 233 13.03 3.61 -2.74
N ILE A 234 13.04 3.55 -1.41
CA ILE A 234 14.13 4.08 -0.55
C ILE A 234 14.53 3.11 0.57
N ALA A 235 15.80 3.13 0.97
CA ALA A 235 16.31 2.34 2.08
C ALA A 235 16.26 3.13 3.41
N VAL A 236 15.43 2.71 4.35
CA VAL A 236 15.26 3.36 5.67
C VAL A 236 16.03 2.63 6.79
N GLY A 237 15.96 3.10 8.04
CA GLY A 237 16.73 2.54 9.16
C GLY A 237 18.26 2.74 9.09
N VAL A 238 18.77 3.48 8.09
CA VAL A 238 20.21 3.62 7.82
C VAL A 238 20.90 4.52 8.88
N PRO A 239 21.94 4.05 9.59
CA PRO A 239 22.60 4.84 10.63
C PRO A 239 23.19 6.17 10.10
N GLY A 240 22.77 7.28 10.70
CA GLY A 240 23.29 8.61 10.39
C GLY A 240 22.70 9.30 9.16
N SER A 241 21.73 8.69 8.48
CA SER A 241 20.95 9.32 7.40
C SER A 241 19.44 9.13 7.64
N ALA A 242 18.60 9.97 7.04
CA ALA A 242 17.15 9.76 7.00
C ALA A 242 16.83 8.46 6.24
N TYR A 243 17.31 8.38 5.00
CA TYR A 243 17.28 7.20 4.13
C TYR A 243 18.58 7.11 3.29
N ALA A 244 18.71 6.04 2.52
CA ALA A 244 19.67 5.90 1.44
C ALA A 244 18.95 5.48 0.14
N ILE A 245 19.66 5.59 -0.98
CA ILE A 245 19.19 5.17 -2.30
C ILE A 245 19.58 3.70 -2.52
N PRO A 246 18.63 2.81 -2.88
CA PRO A 246 18.95 1.48 -3.41
C PRO A 246 19.89 1.57 -4.62
N PRO A 247 21.04 0.87 -4.64
CA PRO A 247 22.02 0.97 -5.72
C PRO A 247 21.51 0.43 -7.07
N ASP A 248 20.40 -0.30 -7.02
CA ASP A 248 19.67 -0.91 -8.12
C ASP A 248 18.42 -0.11 -8.55
N ASN A 249 18.16 1.08 -8.00
CA ASN A 249 17.16 1.99 -8.58
C ASN A 249 17.57 2.45 -10.00
N PRO A 250 16.64 2.61 -10.95
CA PRO A 250 16.93 2.96 -12.35
C PRO A 250 17.76 4.23 -12.53
N PHE A 251 17.59 5.21 -11.64
CA PHE A 251 18.27 6.50 -11.67
C PHE A 251 19.24 6.67 -10.48
N ALA A 252 19.77 5.59 -9.90
CA ALA A 252 20.51 5.63 -8.61
C ALA A 252 21.74 6.55 -8.60
N ASP A 253 22.38 6.77 -9.75
CA ASP A 253 23.50 7.71 -9.93
C ASP A 253 23.06 9.19 -9.98
N GLY A 254 21.80 9.45 -10.34
CA GLY A 254 21.22 10.78 -10.53
C GLY A 254 21.27 11.28 -11.98
N GLU A 255 21.60 10.43 -12.95
CA GLU A 255 21.40 10.74 -14.38
C GLU A 255 19.98 10.35 -14.81
N GLY A 256 19.39 11.11 -15.75
CA GLY A 256 18.05 10.86 -16.30
C GLY A 256 16.86 11.16 -15.39
N GLY A 257 16.98 11.01 -14.06
CA GLY A 257 15.86 11.16 -13.14
C GLY A 257 16.23 11.32 -11.66
N ARG A 258 15.21 11.30 -10.81
CA ARG A 258 15.32 11.30 -9.36
C ARG A 258 15.72 9.92 -8.87
N ARG A 259 16.77 9.87 -8.06
CA ARG A 259 17.36 8.63 -7.51
C ARG A 259 16.36 7.82 -6.69
N GLU A 260 15.32 8.47 -6.17
CA GLU A 260 14.26 7.87 -5.38
C GLU A 260 13.19 7.13 -6.23
N VAL A 261 13.10 7.42 -7.54
CA VAL A 261 12.07 6.88 -8.46
C VAL A 261 12.41 5.47 -8.92
N TRP A 262 11.41 4.59 -8.90
CA TRP A 262 11.44 3.22 -9.43
C TRP A 262 10.70 3.09 -10.76
N ALA A 263 9.55 3.74 -10.91
CA ALA A 263 8.75 3.77 -12.13
C ALA A 263 7.93 5.07 -12.20
N ILE A 264 7.54 5.48 -13.41
CA ILE A 264 6.74 6.69 -13.70
C ILE A 264 5.45 6.32 -14.44
N GLY A 265 4.67 7.33 -14.84
CA GLY A 265 3.49 7.15 -15.68
C GLY A 265 2.23 6.79 -14.91
N LEU A 266 2.15 7.16 -13.63
CA LEU A 266 1.01 6.90 -12.75
C LEU A 266 0.25 8.20 -12.44
N ARG A 267 -1.06 8.12 -12.19
CA ARG A 267 -1.94 9.27 -11.91
C ARG A 267 -2.13 9.48 -10.42
N ASN A 268 -2.63 8.49 -9.71
CA ASN A 268 -2.86 8.45 -8.28
C ASN A 268 -2.85 6.98 -7.80
N PRO A 269 -1.66 6.36 -7.64
CA PRO A 269 -1.50 4.99 -7.15
C PRO A 269 -1.84 4.95 -5.66
N TRP A 270 -3.15 5.01 -5.39
CA TRP A 270 -3.75 5.21 -4.08
C TRP A 270 -3.49 4.01 -3.18
N ARG A 271 -3.54 2.80 -3.74
CA ARG A 271 -3.03 1.58 -3.08
C ARG A 271 -2.15 0.77 -4.03
N PHE A 272 -1.32 -0.05 -3.42
CA PHE A 272 -0.54 -1.09 -4.06
C PHE A 272 -0.26 -2.17 -3.00
N THR A 273 0.22 -3.34 -3.41
CA THR A 273 0.81 -4.33 -2.48
C THR A 273 1.84 -5.18 -3.22
N ILE A 274 2.76 -5.83 -2.47
CA ILE A 274 3.82 -6.67 -3.04
C ILE A 274 3.69 -8.10 -2.51
N ASP A 275 2.85 -8.92 -3.15
CA ASP A 275 2.66 -10.34 -2.82
C ASP A 275 3.48 -11.25 -3.72
N GLY A 276 4.13 -12.27 -3.13
CA GLY A 276 4.94 -13.26 -3.85
C GLY A 276 6.18 -12.74 -4.60
N GLY A 277 6.45 -11.43 -4.56
CA GLY A 277 7.44 -10.75 -5.42
C GLY A 277 6.82 -9.95 -6.57
N THR A 278 5.48 -9.93 -6.70
CA THR A 278 4.74 -9.16 -7.69
C THR A 278 4.16 -7.90 -7.06
N VAL A 279 4.47 -6.73 -7.62
CA VAL A 279 3.78 -5.47 -7.31
C VAL A 279 2.45 -5.46 -8.04
N TRP A 280 1.38 -5.20 -7.31
CA TRP A 280 0.06 -4.87 -7.83
C TRP A 280 -0.23 -3.42 -7.48
N ILE A 281 -0.54 -2.57 -8.46
CA ILE A 281 -0.82 -1.14 -8.25
C ILE A 281 -2.29 -0.89 -8.62
N ALA A 282 -3.04 -0.29 -7.71
CA ALA A 282 -4.38 0.24 -7.94
C ALA A 282 -4.23 1.74 -8.24
N ASP A 283 -4.22 2.09 -9.52
CA ASP A 283 -4.12 3.48 -9.96
C ASP A 283 -5.51 4.04 -10.32
N VAL A 284 -5.83 5.20 -9.75
CA VAL A 284 -7.15 5.83 -9.89
C VAL A 284 -7.15 6.69 -11.14
N GLY A 285 -8.04 6.37 -12.09
CA GLY A 285 -8.16 7.02 -13.39
C GLY A 285 -8.80 8.41 -13.35
N GLN A 286 -8.89 9.07 -14.51
CA GLN A 286 -9.22 10.48 -14.63
C GLN A 286 -10.72 10.76 -14.69
N GLY A 287 -11.53 9.84 -15.23
CA GLY A 287 -12.98 9.96 -15.12
C GLY A 287 -13.83 8.92 -15.85
N ASP A 288 -13.25 8.12 -16.75
CA ASP A 288 -14.01 7.09 -17.49
C ASP A 288 -13.69 5.66 -16.99
N VAL A 289 -12.44 5.39 -16.57
CA VAL A 289 -11.97 4.06 -16.15
C VAL A 289 -11.11 4.07 -14.89
N GLU A 290 -10.90 2.89 -14.32
CA GLU A 290 -9.95 2.58 -13.24
C GLU A 290 -9.06 1.40 -13.67
N GLU A 291 -7.82 1.33 -13.19
CA GLU A 291 -6.84 0.34 -13.66
C GLU A 291 -6.06 -0.39 -12.55
N ILE A 292 -5.61 -1.61 -12.86
CA ILE A 292 -4.69 -2.38 -12.03
C ILE A 292 -3.48 -2.80 -12.85
N ASP A 293 -2.29 -2.32 -12.48
CA ASP A 293 -1.02 -2.83 -12.99
C ASP A 293 -0.53 -4.04 -12.18
N MET A 294 0.18 -4.93 -12.86
CA MET A 294 0.86 -6.07 -12.24
C MET A 294 2.24 -6.28 -12.87
N VAL A 295 3.31 -6.21 -12.07
CA VAL A 295 4.67 -6.51 -12.53
C VAL A 295 5.54 -7.14 -11.45
N ASP A 296 6.57 -7.90 -11.85
CA ASP A 296 7.59 -8.40 -10.93
C ASP A 296 8.39 -7.24 -10.30
N ALA A 297 8.53 -7.25 -8.98
CA ALA A 297 9.15 -6.18 -8.19
C ALA A 297 10.66 -5.97 -8.47
N THR A 298 11.31 -6.84 -9.24
CA THR A 298 12.68 -6.65 -9.71
C THR A 298 12.78 -5.84 -11.01
N VAL A 299 11.65 -5.54 -11.67
CA VAL A 299 11.60 -4.79 -12.93
C VAL A 299 11.34 -3.30 -12.67
N GLY A 300 12.41 -2.50 -12.73
CA GLY A 300 12.36 -1.04 -12.58
C GLY A 300 12.55 -0.30 -13.90
N GLY A 301 12.30 1.01 -13.88
CA GLY A 301 12.44 1.92 -15.02
C GLY A 301 11.24 1.92 -15.95
N LEU A 302 10.09 1.45 -15.44
CA LEU A 302 8.83 1.31 -16.17
C LEU A 302 8.08 2.64 -16.29
N ASN A 303 7.19 2.70 -17.28
CA ASN A 303 6.30 3.81 -17.55
C ASN A 303 4.89 3.26 -17.77
N TYR A 304 3.98 3.50 -16.83
CA TYR A 304 2.59 3.01 -16.89
C TYR A 304 1.68 3.87 -17.78
N GLY A 305 2.21 4.96 -18.33
CA GLY A 305 1.61 5.65 -19.47
C GLY A 305 0.77 6.88 -19.17
N TRP A 306 0.34 7.17 -17.94
CA TRP A 306 -0.36 8.44 -17.64
C TRP A 306 0.53 9.65 -17.97
N PRO A 307 0.07 10.69 -18.70
CA PRO A 307 -1.26 10.92 -19.27
C PRO A 307 -1.29 10.74 -20.80
N ILE A 308 -0.52 9.80 -21.34
CA ILE A 308 -0.62 9.31 -22.73
C ILE A 308 -1.77 8.30 -22.82
N MET A 309 -1.84 7.42 -21.82
CA MET A 309 -2.90 6.42 -21.60
C MET A 309 -3.82 6.82 -20.43
N GLU A 310 -5.02 6.24 -20.42
CA GLU A 310 -5.89 6.04 -19.25
C GLU A 310 -6.52 4.64 -19.43
N GLY A 311 -6.16 3.66 -18.59
CA GLY A 311 -6.47 2.25 -18.88
C GLY A 311 -5.73 1.72 -20.11
N ASP A 312 -6.40 0.88 -20.89
CA ASP A 312 -5.89 0.38 -22.18
C ASP A 312 -6.20 1.34 -23.36
N GLY A 313 -6.71 2.54 -23.07
CA GLY A 313 -7.06 3.58 -24.04
C GLY A 313 -6.11 4.77 -24.06
N CYS A 314 -5.96 5.41 -25.22
CA CYS A 314 -5.23 6.68 -25.35
C CYS A 314 -6.06 7.84 -24.75
N PHE A 315 -5.47 8.62 -23.84
CA PHE A 315 -6.23 9.60 -23.03
C PHE A 315 -6.71 10.84 -23.81
N ARG A 316 -5.92 11.40 -24.75
CA ARG A 316 -6.24 12.67 -25.43
C ARG A 316 -6.44 12.61 -26.95
N ASP A 317 -5.87 11.62 -27.63
CA ASP A 317 -5.78 11.56 -29.09
C ASP A 317 -6.06 10.14 -29.60
N ASP A 318 -6.79 10.03 -30.72
CA ASP A 318 -7.00 8.77 -31.46
C ASP A 318 -5.66 8.23 -32.01
N GLY A 319 -5.04 7.29 -31.30
CA GLY A 319 -3.80 6.63 -31.73
C GLY A 319 -2.52 7.33 -31.24
N CYS A 320 -2.40 7.44 -29.92
CA CYS A 320 -1.18 7.77 -29.21
C CYS A 320 -0.03 6.76 -29.45
N ASP A 321 1.20 7.14 -29.06
CA ASP A 321 2.37 6.26 -29.09
C ASP A 321 2.44 5.43 -27.80
N THR A 322 2.55 4.11 -27.95
CA THR A 322 2.62 3.14 -26.83
C THR A 322 3.96 2.40 -26.76
N ASP A 323 4.94 2.74 -27.62
CA ASP A 323 6.26 2.08 -27.62
C ASP A 323 6.99 2.33 -26.28
N GLY A 324 7.13 1.26 -25.49
CA GLY A 324 7.80 1.28 -24.18
C GLY A 324 6.90 1.57 -22.98
N LEU A 325 5.59 1.67 -23.18
CA LEU A 325 4.63 1.73 -22.07
C LEU A 325 4.31 0.33 -21.54
N VAL A 326 4.01 0.24 -20.23
CA VAL A 326 3.35 -0.90 -19.61
C VAL A 326 1.85 -0.67 -19.70
N MET A 327 1.09 -1.73 -20.01
CA MET A 327 -0.38 -1.70 -20.02
C MET A 327 -0.90 -2.40 -18.76
N PRO A 328 -2.01 -1.92 -18.16
CA PRO A 328 -2.63 -2.56 -17.01
C PRO A 328 -3.16 -3.97 -17.35
N VAL A 329 -3.35 -4.79 -16.31
CA VAL A 329 -3.85 -6.17 -16.42
C VAL A 329 -5.34 -6.29 -16.08
N VAL A 330 -5.92 -5.25 -15.49
CA VAL A 330 -7.38 -5.06 -15.34
C VAL A 330 -7.69 -3.60 -15.64
N VAL A 331 -8.76 -3.36 -16.40
CA VAL A 331 -9.38 -2.05 -16.62
C VAL A 331 -10.88 -2.23 -16.50
N TYR A 332 -11.57 -1.31 -15.81
CA TYR A 332 -13.04 -1.29 -15.73
C TYR A 332 -13.58 0.14 -15.68
N ALA A 333 -14.83 0.32 -16.07
CA ALA A 333 -15.48 1.65 -16.14
C ALA A 333 -16.23 2.01 -14.85
N HIS A 334 -16.51 3.30 -14.65
CA HIS A 334 -17.16 3.82 -13.44
C HIS A 334 -18.60 3.33 -13.18
N ASP A 335 -19.23 2.63 -14.12
CA ASP A 335 -20.51 1.94 -13.91
C ASP A 335 -20.37 0.55 -13.27
N GLU A 336 -19.16 -0.02 -13.22
CA GLU A 336 -18.82 -1.23 -12.44
C GLU A 336 -18.32 -0.90 -11.01
N GLY A 337 -17.61 0.22 -10.82
CA GLY A 337 -17.17 0.68 -9.49
C GLY A 337 -16.61 2.11 -9.49
N CYS A 338 -16.81 2.87 -8.39
CA CYS A 338 -16.55 4.32 -8.38
C CYS A 338 -15.09 4.76 -8.14
N SER A 339 -14.20 3.84 -7.74
CA SER A 339 -12.73 4.04 -7.68
C SER A 339 -12.04 2.71 -7.32
N ILE A 340 -10.78 2.46 -7.75
CA ILE A 340 -10.01 1.26 -7.37
C ILE A 340 -9.19 1.43 -6.08
N THR A 341 -8.95 0.32 -5.36
CA THR A 341 -8.17 0.24 -4.09
C THR A 341 -7.82 -1.20 -3.71
#